data_AF-A0A8U0WCU5-F1
#
_entry.id   AF-A0A8U0WCU5-F1
#
_cell.length_a   1.000
_cell.length_b   1.000
_cell.length_c   1.000
_cell.angle_alpha   90.00
_cell.angle_beta   90.00
_cell.angle_gamma   90.00
#
_symmetry.space_group_name_H-M   'P 1'
#
loop_
_entity.id
_entity.type
_entity.pdbx_description
1 polymer ?
#
loop_
_entity_poly.entity_id
_entity_poly.type
_entity_poly.pdbx_seq_one_letter_code
_entity_poly.pdbx_strand_id
1 'polypeptide(L)'
;MIFQKFPRFLHISRLAMASVEKNSLATLRKKTGYTFANCKKALELHNNDIKLAEKWLNEQAQSMGWSKATKLAQRVTSQGLVGVLVRGNIGAMVEVNCETDFVARNEHFKIFVDHVSRVCAQYTELTQFDGDLWKSGFEAEALRNLKAPDGKSLADHLALLIGTVGENAAIRRAICFKVNNDLKLSGYAHPQAASIASTQNVTQVGKYGAIIAFRTPHQDDELQKNLCQHIIGLNPQKVGEEGKDEPLSNKDDETSLIHQEFLVDEERTVGEVLKENNLEIIDYQRYECGEVAKNEELEQAKLTN
;
A
#
# COMPACT_ATOMS: atom_id res chain seq x y z
N MET A 1 -10.79 66.65 41.11
CA MET A 1 -11.20 67.11 39.75
C MET A 1 -9.93 67.17 38.92
N ILE A 2 -9.65 66.36 37.90
CA ILE A 2 -10.46 65.74 36.85
C ILE A 2 -9.69 64.50 36.36
N PHE A 3 -10.37 63.35 36.30
CA PHE A 3 -9.89 62.13 35.64
C PHE A 3 -9.82 62.36 34.12
N GLN A 4 -8.63 62.32 33.52
CA GLN A 4 -8.51 62.19 32.07
C GLN A 4 -8.67 60.71 31.68
N LYS A 5 -9.83 60.38 31.14
CA LYS A 5 -10.16 59.06 30.57
C LYS A 5 -9.40 58.89 29.25
N PHE A 6 -8.46 57.95 29.21
CA PHE A 6 -7.97 57.36 27.96
C PHE A 6 -9.09 56.50 27.35
N PRO A 7 -9.48 56.69 26.07
CA PRO A 7 -10.35 55.74 25.41
C PRO A 7 -9.52 54.52 25.00
N ARG A 8 -9.67 53.41 25.71
CA ARG A 8 -9.31 52.09 25.21
C ARG A 8 -10.27 51.73 24.08
N PHE A 9 -9.83 51.92 22.84
CA PHE A 9 -10.48 51.31 21.68
C PHE A 9 -10.23 49.80 21.73
N LEU A 10 -11.18 49.05 22.29
CA LEU A 10 -11.30 47.62 22.05
C LEU A 10 -11.81 47.43 20.62
N HIS A 11 -10.89 47.31 19.66
CA HIS A 11 -11.21 46.79 18.34
C HIS A 11 -11.46 45.28 18.46
N ILE A 12 -12.69 44.91 18.85
CA ILE A 12 -13.20 43.55 18.62
C ILE A 12 -13.87 43.58 17.25
N SER A 13 -13.05 43.53 16.20
CA SER A 13 -13.52 43.14 14.88
C SER A 13 -13.84 41.66 14.93
N ARG A 14 -15.00 41.28 15.50
CA ARG A 14 -15.59 39.97 15.20
C ARG A 14 -15.96 40.05 13.71
N LEU A 15 -15.09 39.54 12.84
CA LEU A 15 -15.51 39.17 11.49
C LEU A 15 -16.74 38.29 11.67
N ALA A 16 -17.90 38.77 11.22
CA ALA A 16 -19.08 37.96 11.11
C ALA A 16 -18.76 36.90 10.07
N MET A 17 -18.36 35.70 10.51
CA MET A 17 -18.21 34.57 9.60
C MET A 17 -19.58 34.29 8.99
N ALA A 18 -19.64 34.29 7.66
CA ALA A 18 -20.86 33.99 6.93
C ALA A 18 -21.40 32.63 7.39
N SER A 19 -22.70 32.56 7.67
CA SER A 19 -23.35 31.29 7.99
C SER A 19 -23.20 30.35 6.80
N VAL A 20 -22.64 29.16 7.00
CA VAL A 20 -22.43 28.19 5.92
C VAL A 20 -23.75 27.58 5.47
N GLU A 21 -24.02 27.67 4.17
CA GLU A 21 -25.20 27.08 3.56
C GLU A 21 -25.04 25.56 3.44
N LYS A 22 -26.04 24.80 3.90
CA LYS A 22 -26.02 23.33 3.87
C LYS A 22 -25.83 22.78 2.45
N ASN A 23 -26.45 23.40 1.45
CA ASN A 23 -26.34 22.96 0.05
C ASN A 23 -24.93 23.18 -0.48
N SER A 24 -24.38 24.38 -0.31
CA SER A 24 -23.01 24.72 -0.72
C SER A 24 -21.96 23.83 -0.05
N LEU A 25 -22.15 23.50 1.23
CA LEU A 25 -21.31 22.53 1.96
C LEU A 25 -21.39 21.12 1.38
N ALA A 26 -22.60 20.62 1.10
CA ALA A 26 -22.79 19.30 0.50
C ALA A 26 -22.21 19.23 -0.92
N THR A 27 -22.41 20.27 -1.74
CA THR A 27 -21.85 20.37 -3.09
C THR A 27 -20.33 20.38 -3.06
N LEU A 28 -19.72 21.22 -2.23
CA LEU A 28 -18.26 21.31 -2.12
C LEU A 28 -17.66 19.99 -1.62
N ARG A 29 -18.28 19.35 -0.63
CA ARG A 29 -17.87 18.04 -0.10
C ARG A 29 -17.92 16.95 -1.16
N LYS A 30 -19.01 16.89 -1.93
CA LYS A 30 -19.22 15.92 -3.01
C LYS A 30 -18.24 16.15 -4.15
N LYS A 31 -17.93 17.41 -4.46
CA LYS A 31 -17.01 17.77 -5.55
C LYS A 31 -15.55 17.47 -5.22
N THR A 32 -15.13 17.75 -3.98
CA THR A 32 -13.69 17.79 -3.63
C THR A 32 -13.20 16.59 -2.83
N GLY A 33 -14.06 15.89 -2.10
CA GLY A 33 -13.63 14.75 -1.29
C GLY A 33 -13.05 15.10 0.09
N TYR A 34 -12.71 16.36 0.39
CA TYR A 34 -12.16 16.77 1.69
C TYR A 34 -13.15 16.66 2.86
N THR A 35 -12.67 16.62 4.09
CA THR A 35 -13.53 16.53 5.29
C THR A 35 -14.52 17.70 5.42
N PHE A 36 -15.69 17.46 6.03
CA PHE A 36 -16.71 18.48 6.27
C PHE A 36 -16.17 19.72 7.01
N ALA A 37 -15.26 19.53 7.96
CA ALA A 37 -14.65 20.63 8.70
C ALA A 37 -13.84 21.56 7.77
N ASN A 38 -13.07 20.99 6.85
CA ASN A 38 -12.29 21.77 5.89
C ASN A 38 -13.20 22.46 4.87
N CYS A 39 -14.20 21.77 4.32
CA CYS A 39 -15.17 22.37 3.41
C CYS A 39 -15.94 23.51 4.07
N LYS A 40 -16.36 23.34 5.34
CA LYS A 40 -17.03 24.38 6.11
C LYS A 40 -16.14 25.61 6.29
N LYS A 41 -14.90 25.41 6.75
CA LYS A 41 -13.92 26.49 6.92
C LYS A 41 -13.66 27.25 5.62
N ALA A 42 -13.52 26.55 4.51
CA ALA A 42 -13.30 27.16 3.20
C ALA A 42 -14.49 28.03 2.76
N LEU A 43 -15.72 27.55 2.98
CA LEU A 43 -16.93 28.33 2.69
C LEU A 43 -17.09 29.55 3.60
N GLU A 44 -16.72 29.45 4.88
CA GLU A 44 -16.73 30.58 5.83
C GLU A 44 -15.78 31.69 5.39
N LEU A 45 -14.58 31.34 4.89
CA LEU A 45 -13.57 32.30 4.43
C LEU A 45 -13.94 32.97 3.10
N HIS A 46 -14.74 32.30 2.27
CA HIS A 46 -15.08 32.75 0.92
C HIS A 46 -16.57 33.06 0.74
N ASN A 47 -17.29 33.35 1.84
CA ASN A 47 -18.70 33.77 1.81
C ASN A 47 -19.60 32.82 1.00
N ASN A 48 -19.45 31.51 1.21
CA ASN A 48 -20.14 30.44 0.47
C ASN A 48 -19.84 30.37 -1.04
N ASP A 49 -18.84 31.08 -1.57
CA ASP A 49 -18.38 30.91 -2.95
C ASP A 49 -17.67 29.56 -3.11
N ILE A 50 -18.34 28.62 -3.75
CA ILE A 50 -17.86 27.24 -3.96
C ILE A 50 -16.55 27.22 -4.78
N LYS A 51 -16.39 28.09 -5.78
CA LYS A 51 -15.20 28.08 -6.64
C LYS A 51 -13.97 28.59 -5.88
N LEU A 52 -14.13 29.68 -5.14
CA LEU A 52 -13.04 30.22 -4.32
C LEU A 52 -12.70 29.27 -3.16
N ALA A 53 -13.72 28.67 -2.51
CA ALA A 53 -13.53 27.68 -1.47
C ALA A 53 -12.78 26.43 -1.97
N GLU A 54 -13.13 25.93 -3.16
CA GLU A 54 -12.42 24.81 -3.80
C GLU A 54 -10.96 25.16 -4.12
N LYS A 55 -10.72 26.34 -4.69
CA LYS A 55 -9.37 26.81 -4.98
C LYS A 55 -8.53 26.87 -3.70
N TRP A 56 -9.07 27.48 -2.65
CA TRP A 56 -8.40 27.57 -1.35
C TRP A 56 -8.13 26.20 -0.74
N LEU A 57 -9.09 25.26 -0.82
CA LEU A 57 -8.89 23.90 -0.34
C LEU A 57 -7.72 23.21 -1.02
N ASN A 58 -7.60 23.35 -2.34
CA ASN A 58 -6.51 22.75 -3.11
C ASN A 58 -5.15 23.39 -2.77
N GLU A 59 -5.08 24.71 -2.61
CA GLU A 59 -3.87 25.41 -2.19
C GLU A 59 -3.42 25.01 -0.79
N GLN A 60 -4.37 24.80 0.12
CA GLN A 60 -4.09 24.45 1.52
C GLN A 60 -3.95 22.95 1.76
N ALA A 61 -4.32 22.10 0.80
CA ALA A 61 -4.42 20.64 0.96
C ALA A 61 -3.14 20.03 1.49
N GLN A 62 -1.98 20.43 0.93
CA GLN A 62 -0.68 19.92 1.33
C GLN A 62 -0.36 20.27 2.79
N SER A 63 -0.52 21.54 3.17
CA SER A 63 -0.24 22.03 4.52
C SER A 63 -1.18 21.41 5.56
N MET A 64 -2.47 21.32 5.24
CA MET A 64 -3.47 20.67 6.10
C MET A 64 -3.19 19.17 6.24
N GLY A 65 -2.79 18.51 5.15
CA GLY A 65 -2.39 17.11 5.14
C GLY A 65 -1.21 16.85 6.06
N TRP A 66 -0.15 17.64 5.95
CA TRP A 66 1.03 17.55 6.82
C TRP A 66 0.68 17.81 8.29
N SER A 67 -0.09 18.86 8.57
CA SER A 67 -0.55 19.15 9.94
C SER A 67 -1.36 17.99 10.53
N LYS A 68 -2.21 17.36 9.73
CA LYS A 68 -3.01 16.20 10.15
C LYS A 68 -2.12 14.97 10.35
N ALA A 69 -1.20 14.67 9.43
CA ALA A 69 -0.24 13.58 9.55
C ALA A 69 0.57 13.68 10.85
N THR A 70 1.11 14.87 11.17
CA THR A 70 1.83 15.08 12.43
C THR A 70 0.95 14.84 13.67
N LYS A 71 -0.31 15.27 13.64
CA LYS A 71 -1.25 15.06 14.77
C LYS A 71 -1.67 13.60 14.95
N LEU A 72 -1.69 12.83 13.87
CA LEU A 72 -2.16 11.45 13.86
C LEU A 72 -1.03 10.41 13.90
N ALA A 73 0.23 10.83 13.75
CA ALA A 73 1.39 9.94 13.57
C ALA A 73 1.57 8.88 14.67
N GLN A 74 1.13 9.15 15.90
CA GLN A 74 1.24 8.22 17.04
C GLN A 74 0.12 7.17 17.09
N ARG A 75 -0.87 7.25 16.19
CA ARG A 75 -1.97 6.29 16.14
C ARG A 75 -1.54 5.03 15.41
N VAL A 76 -1.91 3.89 15.96
CA VAL A 76 -1.59 2.57 15.41
C VAL A 76 -2.28 2.36 14.07
N THR A 77 -1.52 1.94 13.06
CA THR A 77 -2.01 1.60 11.72
C THR A 77 -1.79 0.11 11.46
N SER A 78 -2.69 -0.74 11.96
CA SER A 78 -2.60 -2.21 11.79
C SER A 78 -3.45 -2.74 10.63
N GLN A 79 -4.36 -1.93 10.09
CA GLN A 79 -5.16 -2.26 8.91
C GLN A 79 -4.46 -1.74 7.64
N GLY A 80 -4.92 -2.10 6.44
CA GLY A 80 -4.31 -1.64 5.20
C GLY A 80 -4.50 -2.59 4.03
N LEU A 81 -3.63 -2.43 3.03
CA LEU A 81 -3.59 -3.27 1.84
C LEU A 81 -2.14 -3.54 1.41
N VAL A 82 -1.95 -4.71 0.84
CA VAL A 82 -0.80 -5.05 -0.01
C VAL A 82 -1.17 -4.74 -1.46
N GLY A 83 -0.33 -3.98 -2.14
CA GLY A 83 -0.37 -3.77 -3.59
C GLY A 83 0.66 -4.65 -4.29
N VAL A 84 0.28 -5.31 -5.37
CA VAL A 84 1.16 -6.16 -6.20
C VAL A 84 1.06 -5.71 -7.66
N LEU A 85 2.16 -5.24 -8.22
CA LEU A 85 2.26 -4.79 -9.61
C LEU A 85 3.36 -5.58 -10.31
N VAL A 86 3.03 -6.25 -11.41
CA VAL A 86 3.99 -6.85 -12.34
C VAL A 86 3.83 -6.19 -13.71
N ARG A 87 4.95 -5.78 -14.32
CA ARG A 87 4.98 -5.15 -15.65
C ARG A 87 6.17 -5.68 -16.43
N GLY A 88 5.95 -6.71 -17.24
CA GLY A 88 7.04 -7.35 -17.98
C GLY A 88 8.04 -7.99 -17.01
N ASN A 89 9.30 -7.57 -17.06
CA ASN A 89 10.38 -8.12 -16.24
C ASN A 89 10.61 -7.37 -14.91
N ILE A 90 9.71 -6.45 -14.53
CA ILE A 90 9.76 -5.75 -13.24
C ILE A 90 8.52 -6.08 -12.40
N GLY A 91 8.71 -6.16 -11.09
CA GLY A 91 7.67 -6.38 -10.10
C GLY A 91 7.86 -5.49 -8.88
N ALA A 92 6.77 -5.04 -8.28
CA ALA A 92 6.76 -4.31 -7.02
C ALA A 92 5.62 -4.81 -6.15
N MET A 93 5.93 -5.11 -4.88
CA MET A 93 4.93 -5.39 -3.87
C MET A 93 5.09 -4.43 -2.70
N VAL A 94 4.01 -3.75 -2.30
CA VAL A 94 4.05 -2.66 -1.32
C VAL A 94 3.00 -2.91 -0.23
N GLU A 95 3.32 -2.59 1.02
CA GLU A 95 2.36 -2.59 2.12
C GLU A 95 2.09 -1.15 2.55
N VAL A 96 0.83 -0.74 2.49
CA VAL A 96 0.37 0.55 3.00
C VAL A 96 -0.68 0.30 4.09
N ASN A 97 -0.45 0.86 5.26
CA ASN A 97 -1.32 0.71 6.41
C ASN A 97 -2.17 1.96 6.69
N CYS A 98 -3.27 1.76 7.41
CA CYS A 98 -4.17 2.77 7.93
C CYS A 98 -4.76 2.33 9.29
N GLU A 99 -5.49 3.22 9.97
CA GLU A 99 -6.10 2.91 11.27
C GLU A 99 -7.22 1.86 11.14
N THR A 100 -8.11 1.99 10.14
CA THR A 100 -9.33 1.18 10.03
C THR A 100 -9.49 0.45 8.69
N ASP A 101 -10.24 -0.65 8.70
CA ASP A 101 -10.58 -1.40 7.48
C ASP A 101 -11.52 -0.61 6.54
N PHE A 102 -12.31 0.33 7.09
CA PHE A 102 -13.11 1.27 6.32
C PHE A 102 -12.26 2.14 5.40
N VAL A 103 -11.12 2.64 5.89
CA VAL A 103 -10.18 3.39 5.05
C VAL A 103 -9.46 2.47 4.06
N ALA A 104 -9.08 1.26 4.46
CA ALA A 104 -8.47 0.30 3.54
C ALA A 104 -9.38 -0.02 2.33
N ARG A 105 -10.72 -0.05 2.51
CA ARG A 105 -11.68 -0.27 1.42
C ARG A 105 -11.98 0.99 0.60
N ASN A 106 -11.55 2.17 1.04
CA ASN A 106 -11.79 3.45 0.36
C ASN A 106 -11.04 3.54 -0.97
N GLU A 107 -11.67 4.13 -1.99
CA GLU A 107 -11.08 4.25 -3.32
C GLU A 107 -9.83 5.13 -3.36
N HIS A 108 -9.78 6.23 -2.60
CA HIS A 108 -8.59 7.07 -2.51
C HIS A 108 -7.40 6.32 -1.91
N PHE A 109 -7.66 5.41 -0.97
CA PHE A 109 -6.61 4.57 -0.38
C PHE A 109 -6.07 3.57 -1.39
N LYS A 110 -6.95 2.87 -2.14
CA LYS A 110 -6.54 1.94 -3.21
C LYS A 110 -5.76 2.63 -4.33
N ILE A 111 -6.19 3.82 -4.76
CA ILE A 111 -5.46 4.65 -5.73
C ILE A 111 -4.07 4.99 -5.20
N PHE A 112 -3.95 5.32 -3.90
CA PHE A 112 -2.65 5.60 -3.30
C PHE A 112 -1.74 4.36 -3.26
N VAL A 113 -2.28 3.17 -2.95
CA VAL A 113 -1.53 1.90 -3.00
C VAL A 113 -1.02 1.62 -4.42
N ASP A 114 -1.86 1.82 -5.46
CA ASP A 114 -1.45 1.73 -6.87
C ASP A 114 -0.34 2.75 -7.20
N HIS A 115 -0.50 3.99 -6.76
CA HIS A 115 0.50 5.04 -6.97
C HIS A 115 1.86 4.68 -6.36
N VAL A 116 1.89 4.22 -5.10
CA VAL A 116 3.13 3.76 -4.44
C VAL A 116 3.74 2.58 -5.19
N SER A 117 2.93 1.60 -5.62
CA SER A 117 3.39 0.45 -6.40
C SER A 117 4.04 0.86 -7.72
N ARG A 118 3.43 1.81 -8.43
CA ARG A 118 3.96 2.35 -9.70
C ARG A 118 5.25 3.12 -9.53
N VAL A 119 5.38 3.92 -8.47
CA VAL A 119 6.64 4.63 -8.16
C VAL A 119 7.76 3.63 -7.86
N CYS A 120 7.48 2.56 -7.11
CA CYS A 120 8.46 1.49 -6.85
C CYS A 120 8.86 0.76 -8.15
N ALA A 121 7.90 0.43 -9.01
CA ALA A 121 8.15 -0.18 -10.32
C ALA A 121 9.00 0.72 -11.23
N GLN A 122 8.71 2.03 -11.27
CA GLN A 122 9.49 2.99 -12.04
C GLN A 122 10.93 3.13 -11.53
N TYR A 123 11.12 3.17 -10.21
CA TYR A 123 12.46 3.16 -9.61
C TYR A 123 13.24 1.90 -10.03
N THR A 124 12.57 0.75 -10.01
CA THR A 124 13.14 -0.54 -10.40
C THR A 124 13.50 -0.59 -11.87
N GLU A 125 12.68 -0.03 -12.75
CA GLU A 125 12.96 0.08 -14.18
C GLU A 125 14.30 0.76 -14.47
N LEU A 126 14.60 1.84 -13.75
CA LEU A 126 15.85 2.60 -13.88
C LEU A 126 17.07 1.90 -13.27
N THR A 127 16.86 0.87 -12.45
CA THR A 127 17.94 0.14 -11.78
C THR A 127 18.69 -0.76 -12.77
N GLN A 128 20.01 -0.63 -12.85
CA GLN A 128 20.87 -1.54 -13.57
C GLN A 128 21.32 -2.67 -12.62
N PHE A 129 21.38 -3.89 -13.13
CA PHE A 129 21.88 -5.04 -12.39
C PHE A 129 22.52 -6.04 -13.35
N ASP A 130 23.36 -6.91 -12.80
CA ASP A 130 23.98 -8.04 -13.49
C ASP A 130 23.53 -9.35 -12.80
N GLY A 131 23.24 -10.39 -13.58
CA GLY A 131 22.68 -11.66 -13.12
C GLY A 131 21.22 -11.92 -13.53
N ASP A 132 20.64 -12.97 -12.94
CA ASP A 132 19.31 -13.46 -13.33
C ASP A 132 18.16 -12.70 -12.67
N LEU A 133 18.31 -12.40 -11.38
CA LEU A 133 17.30 -11.75 -10.54
C LEU A 133 17.95 -10.69 -9.65
N TRP A 134 17.39 -9.49 -9.68
CA TRP A 134 17.60 -8.45 -8.68
C TRP A 134 16.36 -8.33 -7.80
N LYS A 135 16.57 -8.36 -6.48
CA LYS A 135 15.52 -8.21 -5.46
C LYS A 135 16.00 -7.22 -4.40
N SER A 136 15.19 -6.22 -4.09
CA SER A 136 15.53 -5.22 -3.06
C SER A 136 14.31 -4.85 -2.23
N GLY A 137 14.47 -4.91 -0.91
CA GLY A 137 13.52 -4.37 0.06
C GLY A 137 13.71 -2.87 0.28
N PHE A 138 12.62 -2.18 0.60
CA PHE A 138 12.62 -0.78 1.01
C PHE A 138 11.80 -0.62 2.28
N GLU A 139 12.42 -0.01 3.28
CA GLU A 139 11.76 0.36 4.53
C GLU A 139 11.01 1.69 4.41
N ALA A 140 10.15 1.96 5.38
CA ALA A 140 9.27 3.13 5.41
C ALA A 140 9.99 4.46 5.09
N GLU A 141 11.14 4.72 5.69
CA GLU A 141 11.86 5.99 5.48
C GLU A 141 12.42 6.14 4.06
N ALA A 142 12.95 5.06 3.49
CA ALA A 142 13.43 5.07 2.11
C ALA A 142 12.27 5.34 1.14
N LEU A 143 11.13 4.68 1.35
CA LEU A 143 9.93 4.85 0.52
C LEU A 143 9.38 6.27 0.61
N ARG A 144 9.26 6.83 1.80
CA ARG A 144 8.78 8.20 2.02
C ARG A 144 9.55 9.24 1.21
N ASN A 145 10.84 9.01 0.97
CA ASN A 145 11.72 9.92 0.26
C ASN A 145 11.73 9.72 -1.27
N LEU A 146 11.17 8.62 -1.79
CA LEU A 146 11.07 8.38 -3.23
C LEU A 146 10.23 9.47 -3.90
N LYS A 147 10.71 9.94 -5.06
CA LYS A 147 10.05 10.96 -5.87
C LYS A 147 9.11 10.32 -6.88
N ALA A 148 7.87 10.80 -6.91
CA ALA A 148 6.90 10.48 -7.93
C ALA A 148 7.14 11.31 -9.21
N PRO A 149 6.52 10.96 -10.36
CA PRO A 149 6.68 11.70 -11.62
C PRO A 149 6.35 13.19 -11.54
N ASP A 150 5.50 13.60 -10.60
CA ASP A 150 5.16 15.00 -10.35
C ASP A 150 6.20 15.77 -9.53
N GLY A 151 7.32 15.13 -9.18
CA GLY A 151 8.45 15.70 -8.43
C GLY A 151 8.24 15.74 -6.90
N LYS A 152 7.05 15.37 -6.42
CA LYS A 152 6.77 15.30 -4.98
C LYS A 152 7.25 13.98 -4.39
N SER A 153 7.52 13.96 -3.09
CA SER A 153 7.87 12.70 -2.42
C SER A 153 6.62 11.86 -2.13
N LEU A 154 6.80 10.56 -1.95
CA LEU A 154 5.70 9.71 -1.46
C LEU A 154 5.19 10.17 -0.08
N ALA A 155 6.03 10.81 0.74
CA ALA A 155 5.57 11.43 1.99
C ALA A 155 4.61 12.61 1.76
N ASP A 156 4.84 13.44 0.74
CA ASP A 156 3.91 14.51 0.37
C ASP A 156 2.56 13.96 -0.07
N HIS A 157 2.58 12.89 -0.87
CA HIS A 157 1.37 12.20 -1.32
C HIS A 157 0.64 11.50 -0.16
N LEU A 158 1.37 10.89 0.76
CA LEU A 158 0.81 10.29 1.99
C LEU A 158 0.11 11.35 2.85
N ALA A 159 0.70 12.53 3.00
CA ALA A 159 0.10 13.63 3.75
C ALA A 159 -1.24 14.08 3.11
N LEU A 160 -1.32 14.13 1.78
CA LEU A 160 -2.58 14.43 1.07
C LEU A 160 -3.64 13.36 1.30
N LEU A 161 -3.26 12.08 1.27
CA LEU A 161 -4.17 10.97 1.60
C LEU A 161 -4.71 11.13 3.02
N ILE A 162 -3.84 11.30 4.02
CA ILE A 162 -4.23 11.49 5.43
C ILE A 162 -5.17 12.70 5.60
N GLY A 163 -4.90 13.81 4.89
CA GLY A 163 -5.79 14.98 4.89
C GLY A 163 -7.18 14.70 4.30
N THR A 164 -7.25 13.80 3.32
CA THR A 164 -8.48 13.40 2.61
C THR A 164 -9.31 12.41 3.43
N VAL A 165 -8.69 11.32 3.89
CA VAL A 165 -9.38 10.24 4.64
C VAL A 165 -9.59 10.60 6.11
N GLY A 166 -8.70 11.43 6.68
CA GLY A 166 -8.82 11.93 8.04
C GLY A 166 -8.29 10.99 9.13
N GLU A 167 -7.69 9.87 8.76
CA GLU A 167 -7.03 8.86 9.60
C GLU A 167 -5.53 8.81 9.30
N ASN A 168 -4.75 8.29 10.25
CA ASN A 168 -3.34 7.99 10.07
C ASN A 168 -3.18 6.92 8.98
N ALA A 169 -2.10 7.04 8.23
CA ALA A 169 -1.68 6.08 7.24
C ALA A 169 -0.16 6.04 7.15
N ALA A 170 0.39 4.91 6.74
CA ALA A 170 1.82 4.71 6.61
C ALA A 170 2.15 3.88 5.37
N ILE A 171 3.21 4.26 4.66
CA ILE A 171 3.86 3.36 3.69
C ILE A 171 4.86 2.55 4.52
N ARG A 172 4.59 1.26 4.73
CA ARG A 172 5.35 0.46 5.69
C ARG A 172 6.60 -0.14 5.07
N ARG A 173 6.43 -0.87 3.97
CA ARG A 173 7.52 -1.57 3.29
C ARG A 173 7.19 -1.81 1.83
N ALA A 174 8.22 -2.07 1.05
CA ALA A 174 8.09 -2.54 -0.32
C ALA A 174 9.18 -3.56 -0.61
N ILE A 175 8.93 -4.41 -1.60
CA ILE A 175 9.94 -5.22 -2.24
C ILE A 175 9.83 -5.04 -3.74
N CYS A 176 10.97 -4.93 -4.40
CA CYS A 176 11.04 -4.78 -5.84
C CYS A 176 11.83 -5.94 -6.44
N PHE A 177 11.39 -6.38 -7.62
CA PHE A 177 11.97 -7.45 -8.41
C PHE A 177 12.30 -6.92 -9.79
N LYS A 178 13.46 -7.28 -10.32
CA LYS A 178 13.80 -7.12 -11.73
C LYS A 178 14.50 -8.38 -12.20
N VAL A 179 14.04 -8.94 -13.31
CA VAL A 179 14.58 -10.18 -13.86
C VAL A 179 15.16 -9.97 -15.25
N ASN A 180 16.08 -10.84 -15.65
CA ASN A 180 16.61 -10.88 -17.01
C ASN A 180 15.58 -11.46 -17.99
N ASN A 181 15.97 -11.70 -19.24
CA ASN A 181 15.06 -12.22 -20.27
C ASN A 181 14.75 -13.71 -20.15
N ASP A 182 15.51 -14.45 -19.33
CA ASP A 182 15.32 -15.90 -19.16
C ASP A 182 14.29 -16.23 -18.08
N LEU A 183 14.01 -15.27 -17.20
CA LEU A 183 13.07 -15.38 -16.10
C LEU A 183 11.81 -14.55 -16.36
N LYS A 184 10.72 -14.96 -15.71
CA LYS A 184 9.43 -14.30 -15.72
C LYS A 184 9.00 -13.95 -14.30
N LEU A 185 8.10 -12.97 -14.20
CA LEU A 185 7.44 -12.59 -12.96
C LEU A 185 5.94 -12.83 -13.07
N SER A 186 5.35 -13.34 -11.99
CA SER A 186 3.90 -13.38 -11.80
C SER A 186 3.58 -12.93 -10.38
N GLY A 187 2.42 -12.34 -10.19
CA GLY A 187 2.02 -11.80 -8.90
C GLY A 187 0.51 -11.84 -8.71
N TYR A 188 0.11 -11.96 -7.46
CA TYR A 188 -1.29 -12.07 -7.09
C TYR A 188 -1.54 -11.41 -5.73
N ALA A 189 -2.68 -10.74 -5.59
CA ALA A 189 -3.14 -10.21 -4.31
C ALA A 189 -4.49 -10.83 -3.92
N HIS A 190 -4.67 -11.09 -2.63
CA HIS A 190 -5.86 -11.76 -2.09
C HIS A 190 -6.43 -11.02 -0.87
N PRO A 191 -7.76 -10.87 -0.71
CA PRO A 191 -8.79 -11.20 -1.69
C PRO A 191 -8.74 -10.25 -2.88
N GLN A 192 -9.08 -10.75 -4.07
CA GLN A 192 -9.12 -9.95 -5.29
C GLN A 192 -10.46 -9.20 -5.35
N ALA A 193 -10.41 -7.86 -5.44
CA ALA A 193 -11.62 -7.03 -5.38
C ALA A 193 -12.51 -7.10 -6.65
N ALA A 194 -12.00 -7.60 -7.78
CA ALA A 194 -12.75 -7.78 -9.04
C ALA A 194 -12.07 -8.82 -9.95
N SER A 195 -12.82 -9.43 -10.88
CA SER A 195 -12.25 -10.26 -11.95
C SER A 195 -11.51 -9.36 -12.94
N ILE A 196 -10.19 -9.33 -12.86
CA ILE A 196 -9.35 -8.55 -13.76
C ILE A 196 -9.05 -9.42 -14.99
N ALA A 197 -9.30 -8.90 -16.19
CA ALA A 197 -9.06 -9.61 -17.45
C ALA A 197 -7.56 -9.86 -17.74
N SER A 198 -6.68 -9.07 -17.13
CA SER A 198 -5.23 -9.24 -17.17
C SER A 198 -4.60 -8.67 -15.90
N THR A 199 -3.57 -9.35 -15.40
CA THR A 199 -2.79 -8.93 -14.21
C THR A 199 -1.55 -8.11 -14.59
N GLN A 200 -1.22 -8.01 -15.88
CA GLN A 200 -0.04 -7.26 -16.35
C GLN A 200 -0.31 -5.76 -16.35
N ASN A 201 0.63 -4.98 -15.79
CA ASN A 201 0.59 -3.52 -15.65
C ASN A 201 -0.62 -2.97 -14.84
N VAL A 202 -1.34 -3.85 -14.15
CA VAL A 202 -2.44 -3.51 -13.25
C VAL A 202 -2.01 -3.85 -11.82
N THR A 203 -2.06 -2.87 -10.92
CA THR A 203 -1.81 -3.14 -9.51
C THR A 203 -2.99 -3.90 -8.92
N GLN A 204 -2.74 -5.11 -8.46
CA GLN A 204 -3.69 -5.88 -7.67
C GLN A 204 -3.58 -5.45 -6.20
N VAL A 205 -4.70 -5.37 -5.49
CA VAL A 205 -4.72 -5.01 -4.07
C VAL A 205 -5.48 -6.03 -3.25
N GLY A 206 -4.99 -6.34 -2.06
CA GLY A 206 -5.58 -7.31 -1.15
C GLY A 206 -5.01 -7.22 0.26
N LYS A 207 -5.45 -8.10 1.16
CA LYS A 207 -4.83 -8.28 2.49
C LYS A 207 -3.48 -8.99 2.38
N TYR A 208 -3.37 -9.91 1.44
CA TYR A 208 -2.18 -10.71 1.15
C TYR A 208 -1.68 -10.39 -0.25
N GLY A 209 -0.38 -10.56 -0.47
CA GLY A 209 0.21 -10.52 -1.80
C GLY A 209 1.35 -11.51 -1.93
N ALA A 210 1.54 -12.04 -3.14
CA ALA A 210 2.72 -12.79 -3.50
C ALA A 210 3.25 -12.38 -4.88
N ILE A 211 4.58 -12.42 -5.05
CA ILE A 211 5.27 -12.36 -6.33
C ILE A 211 6.19 -13.58 -6.43
N ILE A 212 6.21 -14.23 -7.58
CA ILE A 212 7.13 -15.32 -7.92
C ILE A 212 8.02 -14.91 -9.09
N ALA A 213 9.31 -15.24 -9.00
CA ALA A 213 10.27 -15.20 -10.10
C ALA A 213 10.58 -16.64 -10.52
N PHE A 214 10.39 -16.95 -11.80
CA PHE A 214 10.45 -18.33 -12.27
C PHE A 214 10.97 -18.44 -13.70
N ARG A 215 11.47 -19.62 -14.05
CA ARG A 215 11.88 -20.02 -15.39
C ARG A 215 10.90 -21.05 -15.93
N THR A 216 10.44 -20.88 -17.16
CA THR A 216 9.62 -21.90 -17.84
C THR A 216 9.63 -21.67 -19.36
N PRO A 217 9.62 -22.74 -20.17
CA PRO A 217 9.49 -22.64 -21.62
C PRO A 217 8.06 -22.31 -22.08
N HIS A 218 7.07 -22.41 -21.20
CA HIS A 218 5.65 -22.28 -21.57
C HIS A 218 4.98 -21.08 -20.87
N GLN A 219 3.80 -20.69 -21.34
CA GLN A 219 2.96 -19.69 -20.68
C GLN A 219 1.71 -20.38 -20.14
N ASP A 220 1.59 -20.41 -18.82
CA ASP A 220 0.41 -20.94 -18.11
C ASP A 220 0.06 -19.98 -16.97
N ASP A 221 -0.80 -19.01 -17.26
CA ASP A 221 -1.19 -17.96 -16.31
C ASP A 221 -2.01 -18.52 -15.13
N GLU A 222 -2.72 -19.63 -15.34
CA GLU A 222 -3.54 -20.25 -14.31
C GLU A 222 -2.65 -20.96 -13.29
N LEU A 223 -1.69 -21.77 -13.74
CA LEU A 223 -0.71 -22.39 -12.85
C LEU A 223 0.09 -21.34 -12.07
N GLN A 224 0.56 -20.28 -12.73
CA GLN A 224 1.31 -19.20 -12.08
C GLN A 224 0.49 -18.50 -10.98
N LYS A 225 -0.80 -18.26 -11.24
CA LYS A 225 -1.73 -17.70 -10.26
C LYS A 225 -1.95 -18.69 -9.10
N ASN A 226 -2.15 -19.97 -9.38
CA ASN A 226 -2.34 -21.01 -8.37
C ASN A 226 -1.11 -21.17 -7.48
N LEU A 227 0.11 -21.05 -8.04
CA LEU A 227 1.35 -21.02 -7.26
C LEU A 227 1.41 -19.80 -6.32
N CYS A 228 1.02 -18.61 -6.79
CA CYS A 228 0.94 -17.44 -5.92
C CYS A 228 -0.12 -17.62 -4.81
N GLN A 229 -1.27 -18.22 -5.13
CA GLN A 229 -2.32 -18.54 -4.15
C GLN A 229 -1.83 -19.54 -3.11
N HIS A 230 -1.11 -20.58 -3.54
CA HIS A 230 -0.51 -21.55 -2.64
C HIS A 230 0.49 -20.88 -1.69
N ILE A 231 1.40 -20.03 -2.18
CA ILE A 231 2.34 -19.27 -1.34
C ILE A 231 1.59 -18.39 -0.33
N ILE A 232 0.51 -17.72 -0.75
CA ILE A 232 -0.32 -16.92 0.17
C ILE A 232 -0.96 -17.80 1.25
N GLY A 233 -1.53 -18.94 0.86
CA GLY A 233 -2.31 -19.82 1.73
C GLY A 233 -1.48 -20.63 2.71
N LEU A 234 -0.40 -21.26 2.24
CA LEU A 234 0.41 -22.19 3.03
C LEU A 234 1.70 -21.58 3.59
N ASN A 235 2.01 -20.33 3.22
CA ASN A 235 3.12 -19.56 3.81
C ASN A 235 4.45 -20.34 3.93
N PRO A 236 4.97 -20.92 2.82
CA PRO A 236 6.28 -21.56 2.84
C PRO A 236 7.36 -20.57 3.28
N GLN A 237 8.46 -21.10 3.80
CA GLN A 237 9.59 -20.31 4.32
C GLN A 237 10.79 -20.32 3.37
N LYS A 238 10.85 -21.30 2.46
CA LYS A 238 11.86 -21.40 1.38
C LYS A 238 11.27 -22.08 0.16
N VAL A 239 11.94 -21.97 -0.99
CA VAL A 239 11.57 -22.76 -2.20
C VAL A 239 11.82 -24.24 -1.92
N GLY A 240 13.04 -24.55 -1.46
CA GLY A 240 13.52 -25.90 -1.23
C GLY A 240 14.45 -26.39 -2.33
N GLU A 241 15.36 -27.30 -1.98
CA GLU A 241 16.33 -27.89 -2.89
C GLU A 241 16.19 -29.42 -2.92
N GLU A 242 15.95 -29.98 -4.10
CA GLU A 242 15.83 -31.42 -4.28
C GLU A 242 17.10 -32.17 -3.87
N GLY A 243 16.93 -33.27 -3.13
CA GLY A 243 18.02 -34.10 -2.64
C GLY A 243 18.82 -33.50 -1.48
N LYS A 244 18.59 -32.24 -1.12
CA LYS A 244 19.15 -31.61 0.09
C LYS A 244 18.12 -31.42 1.18
N ASP A 245 16.92 -30.99 0.80
CA ASP A 245 15.82 -30.83 1.72
C ASP A 245 14.96 -32.09 1.72
N GLU A 246 14.74 -32.65 2.91
CA GLU A 246 13.81 -33.76 3.12
C GLU A 246 12.45 -33.24 3.57
N PRO A 247 11.34 -33.87 3.13
CA PRO A 247 10.02 -33.49 3.60
C PRO A 247 9.89 -33.78 5.11
N LEU A 248 9.19 -32.89 5.82
CA LEU A 248 8.90 -33.10 7.23
C LEU A 248 7.95 -34.28 7.43
N SER A 249 8.08 -34.93 8.59
CA SER A 249 7.20 -36.06 8.94
C SER A 249 5.73 -35.64 9.09
N ASN A 250 5.50 -34.41 9.55
CA ASN A 250 4.18 -33.81 9.61
C ASN A 250 4.00 -32.86 8.42
N LYS A 251 3.05 -33.17 7.54
CA LYS A 251 2.78 -32.40 6.33
C LYS A 251 2.24 -31.01 6.64
N ASP A 252 1.48 -30.86 7.73
CA ASP A 252 0.90 -29.57 8.14
C ASP A 252 1.97 -28.56 8.58
N ASP A 253 3.15 -29.05 8.99
CA ASP A 253 4.27 -28.22 9.43
C ASP A 253 5.28 -27.96 8.29
N GLU A 254 5.04 -28.47 7.08
CA GLU A 254 5.99 -28.38 5.97
C GLU A 254 6.28 -26.92 5.59
N THR A 255 7.57 -26.59 5.53
CA THR A 255 8.06 -25.21 5.32
C THR A 255 8.71 -25.01 3.96
N SER A 256 9.07 -26.10 3.28
CA SER A 256 9.68 -26.12 1.96
C SER A 256 8.59 -26.16 0.90
N LEU A 257 8.49 -25.11 0.07
CA LEU A 257 7.45 -24.99 -0.97
C LEU A 257 7.36 -26.25 -1.83
N ILE A 258 8.48 -26.78 -2.33
CA ILE A 258 8.46 -27.97 -3.21
C ILE A 258 7.90 -29.24 -2.55
N HIS A 259 7.87 -29.31 -1.22
CA HIS A 259 7.38 -30.47 -0.47
C HIS A 259 5.94 -30.30 0.04
N GLN A 260 5.38 -29.09 -0.05
CA GLN A 260 3.99 -28.83 0.33
C GLN A 260 3.02 -29.48 -0.66
N GLU A 261 1.90 -30.02 -0.15
CA GLU A 261 0.78 -30.48 -0.97
C GLU A 261 0.16 -29.30 -1.71
N PHE A 262 -0.04 -29.44 -3.02
CA PHE A 262 -0.45 -28.32 -3.85
C PHE A 262 -1.90 -27.92 -3.55
N LEU A 263 -2.13 -26.62 -3.34
CA LEU A 263 -3.38 -26.12 -2.73
C LEU A 263 -4.63 -26.44 -3.57
N VAL A 264 -4.47 -26.54 -4.89
CA VAL A 264 -5.58 -26.82 -5.82
C VAL A 264 -5.63 -28.30 -6.25
N ASP A 265 -4.64 -29.10 -5.85
CA ASP A 265 -4.56 -30.53 -6.10
C ASP A 265 -3.67 -31.21 -5.05
N GLU A 266 -4.29 -31.65 -3.96
CA GLU A 266 -3.61 -32.23 -2.80
C GLU A 266 -3.01 -33.61 -3.08
N GLU A 267 -3.28 -34.22 -4.24
CA GLU A 267 -2.67 -35.50 -4.64
C GLU A 267 -1.20 -35.35 -5.03
N ARG A 268 -0.75 -34.12 -5.32
CA ARG A 268 0.61 -33.81 -5.77
C ARG A 268 1.25 -32.76 -4.89
N THR A 269 2.56 -32.86 -4.72
CA THR A 269 3.38 -31.79 -4.16
C THR A 269 3.60 -30.67 -5.19
N VAL A 270 3.92 -29.46 -4.72
CA VAL A 270 4.32 -28.37 -5.63
C VAL A 270 5.53 -28.80 -6.46
N GLY A 271 6.51 -29.50 -5.89
CA GLY A 271 7.69 -29.97 -6.61
C GLY A 271 7.35 -30.88 -7.80
N GLU A 272 6.39 -31.79 -7.65
CA GLU A 272 5.89 -32.62 -8.74
C GLU A 272 5.22 -31.79 -9.83
N VAL A 273 4.36 -30.84 -9.44
CA VAL A 273 3.69 -29.93 -10.38
C VAL A 273 4.70 -29.08 -11.16
N LEU A 274 5.75 -28.59 -10.48
CA LEU A 274 6.83 -27.83 -11.09
C LEU A 274 7.59 -28.66 -12.14
N LYS A 275 7.96 -29.90 -11.81
CA LYS A 275 8.63 -30.82 -12.74
C LYS A 275 7.81 -31.13 -13.97
N GLU A 276 6.54 -31.49 -13.79
CA GLU A 276 5.64 -31.84 -14.89
C GLU A 276 5.46 -30.70 -15.90
N ASN A 277 5.52 -29.46 -15.42
CA ASN A 277 5.34 -28.26 -16.24
C ASN A 277 6.65 -27.59 -16.70
N ASN A 278 7.81 -28.21 -16.43
CA ASN A 278 9.13 -27.64 -16.68
C ASN A 278 9.25 -26.20 -16.13
N LEU A 279 8.75 -25.99 -14.91
CA LEU A 279 8.76 -24.70 -14.23
C LEU A 279 9.70 -24.75 -13.04
N GLU A 280 10.60 -23.79 -12.95
CA GLU A 280 11.53 -23.64 -11.83
C GLU A 280 11.26 -22.31 -11.14
N ILE A 281 10.91 -22.33 -9.84
CA ILE A 281 10.79 -21.11 -9.04
C ILE A 281 12.19 -20.75 -8.53
N ILE A 282 12.66 -19.57 -8.92
CA ILE A 282 13.96 -19.03 -8.49
C ILE A 282 13.85 -18.37 -7.12
N ASP A 283 12.80 -17.57 -6.92
CA ASP A 283 12.55 -16.87 -5.66
C ASP A 283 11.08 -16.42 -5.60
N TYR A 284 10.61 -16.10 -4.40
CA TYR A 284 9.31 -15.49 -4.18
C TYR A 284 9.34 -14.47 -3.04
N GLN A 285 8.29 -13.68 -2.94
CA GLN A 285 7.97 -12.95 -1.72
C GLN A 285 6.48 -13.07 -1.44
N ARG A 286 6.15 -13.24 -0.16
CA ARG A 286 4.80 -13.11 0.39
C ARG A 286 4.75 -11.93 1.35
N TYR A 287 3.67 -11.15 1.32
CA TYR A 287 3.31 -10.21 2.39
C TYR A 287 1.90 -10.51 2.90
N GLU A 288 1.73 -10.40 4.21
CA GLU A 288 0.43 -10.18 4.86
C GLU A 288 0.39 -8.76 5.43
N CYS A 289 -0.69 -8.02 5.11
CA CYS A 289 -0.91 -6.70 5.67
C CYS A 289 -1.04 -6.78 7.19
N GLY A 290 -0.26 -5.97 7.90
CA GLY A 290 -0.27 -5.92 9.36
C GLY A 290 0.51 -7.06 10.01
N GLU A 291 1.20 -7.91 9.24
CA GLU A 291 2.08 -8.94 9.77
C GLU A 291 3.15 -8.31 10.66
N VAL A 292 3.36 -8.86 11.86
CA VAL A 292 4.37 -8.42 12.81
C VAL A 292 5.54 -9.40 12.72
N ALA A 293 6.78 -8.91 12.75
CA ALA A 293 7.91 -9.83 12.73
C ALA A 293 7.89 -10.68 14.02
N LYS A 294 8.19 -11.99 13.94
CA LYS A 294 8.21 -12.90 15.12
C LYS A 294 9.01 -12.34 16.31
N ASN A 295 10.05 -11.54 16.06
CA ASN A 295 10.83 -10.90 17.10
C ASN A 295 10.09 -9.75 17.80
N GLU A 296 9.27 -8.99 17.07
CA GLU A 296 8.44 -7.91 17.61
C GLU A 296 7.24 -8.46 18.41
N GLU A 297 6.69 -9.62 18.02
CA GLU A 297 5.66 -10.33 18.80
C GLU A 297 6.18 -10.74 20.18
N LEU A 298 7.42 -11.26 20.25
CA LEU A 298 8.08 -11.62 21.50
C LEU A 298 8.36 -10.41 22.39
N GLU A 299 8.65 -9.24 21.82
CA GLU A 299 8.83 -8.01 22.59
C GLU A 299 7.49 -7.42 23.07
N GLN A 300 6.45 -7.42 22.23
CA GLN A 300 5.11 -6.99 22.63
C GLN A 300 4.51 -7.89 23.72
N ALA A 301 4.75 -9.20 23.65
CA ALA A 301 4.35 -10.16 24.68
C ALA A 301 5.09 -9.97 26.02
N LYS A 302 6.32 -9.43 25.98
CA LYS A 302 7.08 -9.07 27.20
C LYS A 302 6.63 -7.73 27.80
N LEU A 303 6.05 -6.84 27.00
CA LEU A 303 5.54 -5.55 27.45
C LEU A 303 4.10 -5.63 28.00
N THR A 304 3.39 -6.73 27.74
CA THR A 304 2.01 -6.98 28.18
C THR A 304 1.89 -7.98 29.33
N ASN A 305 3.00 -8.53 29.83
CA ASN A 305 3.12 -9.34 31.05
C ASN A 305 3.96 -8.62 32.11
#